data_AF-A0A5C7Q1Z4-F1
#
_entry.id   AF-A0A5C7Q1Z4-F1
#
_cell.length_a   1.000
_cell.length_b   1.000
_cell.length_c   1.000
_cell.angle_alpha   90.00
_cell.angle_beta   90.00
_cell.angle_gamma   90.00
#
_symmetry.space_group_name_H-M   'P 1'
#
loop_
_entity.id
_entity.type
_entity.pdbx_description
1 polymer ?
#
loop_
_entity_poly.entity_id
_entity_poly.type
_entity_poly.pdbx_seq_one_letter_code
_entity_poly.pdbx_strand_id
1 'polypeptide(L)'
;MSTPIDRPLQGYRFVETRHGDTLQAVAAREMGDASRWPEIVSYNRLLPPFITDDPLLAGPGIILSGEPVRIPAPAPAANAFSNPDATFLADIKLTNGLIEADGAGDMMLCEGLPNLRQALVHRVVTERGELMYHPGYGSLIKRLLGTVNGPTASLLAAQYARAAVESDERVQEVTEVTAEVVGDAVNVSVRATAISGRIVAFTEGI
;
A
#
# COMPACT_ATOMS: atom_id res chain seq x y z
N MET A 1 -13.85 25.41 7.39
CA MET A 1 -14.17 24.00 7.67
C MET A 1 -13.47 23.19 6.61
N SER A 2 -12.53 22.33 6.97
CA SER A 2 -11.94 21.41 5.99
C SER A 2 -12.93 20.31 5.70
N THR A 3 -13.23 20.11 4.43
CA THR A 3 -14.07 18.99 4.01
C THR A 3 -13.21 17.74 3.88
N PRO A 4 -13.77 16.52 3.94
CA PRO A 4 -13.03 15.26 3.74
C PRO A 4 -12.29 15.12 2.40
N ILE A 5 -12.46 16.09 1.49
CA ILE A 5 -11.83 16.19 0.17
C ILE A 5 -10.49 16.95 0.25
N ASP A 6 -10.20 17.65 1.34
CA ASP A 6 -9.01 18.50 1.48
C ASP A 6 -7.75 17.66 1.70
N ARG A 7 -7.15 17.19 0.61
CA ARG A 7 -5.82 16.59 0.63
C ARG A 7 -4.77 17.71 0.81
N PRO A 8 -3.75 17.55 1.67
CA PRO A 8 -2.68 18.53 1.77
C PRO A 8 -1.94 18.63 0.43
N LEU A 9 -1.88 19.85 -0.13
CA LEU A 9 -1.16 20.12 -1.37
C LEU A 9 0.34 20.05 -1.13
N GLN A 10 1.01 19.08 -1.77
CA GLN A 10 2.48 19.06 -1.88
C GLN A 10 3.00 20.19 -2.81
N GLY A 11 2.13 20.70 -3.69
CA GLY A 11 2.39 21.81 -4.61
C GLY A 11 1.18 22.11 -5.50
N TYR A 12 1.20 23.24 -6.21
CA TYR A 12 0.14 23.63 -7.16
C TYR A 12 0.74 24.09 -8.48
N ARG A 13 -0.01 23.93 -9.58
CA ARG A 13 0.31 24.52 -10.88
C ARG A 13 -0.93 25.19 -11.48
N PHE A 14 -0.69 26.15 -12.37
CA PHE A 14 -1.74 26.80 -13.13
C PHE A 14 -1.89 26.15 -14.50
N VAL A 15 -3.12 25.92 -14.93
CA VAL A 15 -3.45 25.41 -16.26
C VAL A 15 -4.49 26.30 -16.90
N GLU A 16 -4.31 26.64 -18.17
CA GLU A 16 -5.29 27.40 -18.93
C GLU A 16 -6.52 26.53 -19.23
N THR A 17 -7.69 27.07 -18.90
CA THR A 17 -8.98 26.49 -19.31
C THR A 17 -9.20 26.75 -20.80
N ARG A 18 -9.81 25.82 -21.52
CA ARG A 18 -10.14 25.99 -22.95
C ARG A 18 -11.61 26.41 -23.12
N HIS A 19 -11.96 26.93 -24.30
CA HIS A 19 -13.36 27.19 -24.64
C HIS A 19 -14.18 25.89 -24.65
N GLY A 20 -15.33 25.89 -23.95
CA GLY A 20 -16.15 24.69 -23.76
C GLY A 20 -15.55 23.62 -22.84
N ASP A 21 -14.48 23.93 -22.09
CA ASP A 21 -13.87 23.00 -21.15
C ASP A 21 -14.76 22.84 -19.91
N THR A 22 -14.77 21.65 -19.34
CA THR A 22 -15.46 21.37 -18.06
C THR A 22 -14.42 21.03 -17.01
N LEU A 23 -14.73 21.23 -15.72
CA LEU A 23 -13.79 20.86 -14.65
C LEU A 23 -13.43 19.36 -14.71
N GLN A 24 -14.35 18.52 -15.16
CA GLN A 24 -14.13 17.09 -15.39
C GLN A 24 -13.11 16.86 -16.52
N ALA A 25 -13.22 17.61 -17.63
CA ALA A 25 -12.29 17.51 -18.75
C ALA A 25 -10.90 18.04 -18.38
N VAL A 26 -10.81 19.12 -17.60
CA VAL A 26 -9.55 19.62 -17.04
C VAL A 26 -8.94 18.57 -16.09
N ALA A 27 -9.73 17.97 -15.19
CA ALA A 27 -9.25 16.93 -14.29
C ALA A 27 -8.77 15.66 -15.04
N ALA A 28 -9.53 15.21 -16.04
CA ALA A 28 -9.13 14.07 -16.88
C ALA A 28 -7.81 14.34 -17.61
N ARG A 29 -7.66 15.53 -18.21
CA ARG A 29 -6.48 15.92 -18.98
C ARG A 29 -5.23 16.09 -18.11
N GLU A 30 -5.39 16.73 -16.96
CA GLU A 30 -4.25 17.21 -16.16
C GLU A 30 -3.91 16.33 -14.96
N MET A 31 -4.88 15.54 -14.49
CA MET A 31 -4.77 14.69 -13.30
C MET A 31 -4.95 13.20 -13.63
N GLY A 32 -5.33 12.86 -14.86
CA GLY A 32 -5.55 11.48 -15.33
C GLY A 32 -6.84 10.83 -14.81
N ASP A 33 -7.61 11.53 -13.99
CA ASP A 33 -8.86 11.04 -13.41
C ASP A 33 -9.89 12.18 -13.36
N ALA A 34 -10.96 12.01 -14.15
CA ALA A 34 -12.06 12.97 -14.24
C ALA A 34 -12.78 13.16 -12.90
N SER A 35 -12.79 12.12 -12.04
CA SER A 35 -13.50 12.09 -10.76
C SER A 35 -12.92 13.07 -9.73
N ARG A 36 -11.72 13.58 -9.99
CA ARG A 36 -10.99 14.50 -9.10
C ARG A 36 -11.32 15.97 -9.33
N TRP A 37 -12.28 16.28 -10.22
CA TRP A 37 -12.77 17.65 -10.43
C TRP A 37 -13.26 18.38 -9.15
N PRO A 38 -13.83 17.71 -8.11
CA PRO A 38 -14.23 18.40 -6.88
C PRO A 38 -13.05 18.98 -6.11
N GLU A 39 -11.85 18.39 -6.24
CA GLU A 39 -10.63 18.93 -5.65
C GLU A 39 -10.34 20.32 -6.23
N ILE A 40 -10.51 20.50 -7.55
CA ILE A 40 -10.31 21.78 -8.24
C ILE A 40 -11.28 22.83 -7.70
N VAL A 41 -12.54 22.46 -7.48
CA VAL A 41 -13.57 23.34 -6.88
C VAL A 41 -13.16 23.78 -5.48
N SER A 42 -12.79 22.84 -4.61
CA SER A 42 -12.40 23.14 -3.22
C SER A 42 -11.17 24.04 -3.18
N TYR A 43 -10.17 23.80 -4.03
CA TYR A 43 -8.96 24.61 -4.05
C TYR A 43 -9.18 26.01 -4.59
N ASN A 44 -9.97 26.19 -5.65
CA ASN A 44 -10.19 27.51 -6.26
C ASN A 44 -11.41 28.23 -5.66
N ARG A 45 -12.14 27.57 -4.75
CA ARG A 45 -13.41 28.04 -4.17
C ARG A 45 -14.43 28.39 -5.25
N LEU A 46 -14.57 27.52 -6.24
CA LEU A 46 -15.46 27.75 -7.39
C LEU A 46 -16.93 27.54 -7.02
N LEU A 47 -17.78 28.33 -7.66
CA LEU A 47 -19.23 28.23 -7.58
C LEU A 47 -19.77 27.78 -8.95
N PRO A 48 -20.82 26.95 -9.00
CA PRO A 48 -21.50 26.62 -10.25
C PRO A 48 -21.93 27.93 -10.97
N PRO A 49 -21.72 28.07 -12.29
CA PRO A 49 -21.39 27.06 -13.31
C PRO A 49 -19.90 26.68 -13.47
N PHE A 50 -19.02 27.14 -12.56
CA PHE A 50 -17.57 26.88 -12.51
C PHE A 50 -16.74 27.50 -13.65
N ILE A 51 -17.05 27.13 -14.89
CA ILE A 51 -16.43 27.65 -16.11
C ILE A 51 -17.55 28.24 -16.97
N THR A 52 -17.35 29.46 -17.45
CA THR A 52 -18.28 30.13 -18.38
C THR A 52 -17.51 30.68 -19.58
N ASP A 53 -18.17 30.72 -20.74
CA ASP A 53 -17.67 31.41 -21.94
C ASP A 53 -18.20 32.85 -22.04
N ASP A 54 -19.16 33.22 -21.19
CA ASP A 54 -19.76 34.56 -21.16
C ASP A 54 -19.00 35.48 -20.19
N PRO A 55 -18.34 36.55 -20.67
CA PRO A 55 -17.62 37.52 -19.83
C PRO A 55 -18.49 38.22 -18.79
N LEU A 56 -19.82 38.27 -18.97
CA LEU A 56 -20.74 38.90 -18.04
C LEU A 56 -21.06 38.01 -16.82
N LEU A 57 -20.85 36.70 -16.94
CA LEU A 57 -21.03 35.72 -15.87
C LEU A 57 -19.73 35.41 -15.12
N ALA A 58 -18.60 35.91 -15.63
CA ALA A 58 -17.31 35.80 -14.97
C ALA A 58 -17.29 36.66 -13.70
N GLY A 59 -16.82 36.09 -12.60
CA GLY A 59 -16.87 36.75 -11.30
C GLY A 59 -16.11 35.97 -10.23
N PRO A 60 -16.10 36.43 -8.97
CA PRO A 60 -15.42 35.73 -7.89
C PRO A 60 -16.02 34.33 -7.69
N GLY A 61 -15.26 33.30 -8.10
CA GLY A 61 -15.67 31.90 -8.04
C GLY A 61 -16.17 31.30 -9.36
N ILE A 62 -16.24 32.07 -10.46
CA ILE A 62 -16.59 31.58 -11.80
C ILE A 62 -15.47 31.98 -12.75
N ILE A 63 -14.79 30.99 -13.32
CA ILE A 63 -13.64 31.16 -14.20
C ILE A 63 -14.14 31.40 -15.63
N LEU A 64 -13.58 32.39 -16.32
CA LEU A 64 -13.81 32.56 -17.76
C LEU A 64 -12.92 31.60 -18.54
N SER A 65 -13.46 30.97 -19.58
CA SER A 65 -12.66 30.14 -20.48
C SER A 65 -11.44 30.90 -21.02
N GLY A 66 -10.25 30.34 -20.82
CA GLY A 66 -8.95 30.96 -21.13
C GLY A 66 -8.21 31.47 -19.89
N GLU A 67 -8.86 31.55 -18.73
CA GLU A 67 -8.20 31.91 -17.49
C GLU A 67 -7.49 30.72 -16.84
N PRO A 68 -6.38 30.97 -16.12
CA PRO A 68 -5.64 29.93 -15.43
C PRO A 68 -6.40 29.41 -14.20
N VAL A 69 -6.65 28.10 -14.15
CA VAL A 69 -7.18 27.42 -12.97
C VAL A 69 -6.04 26.78 -12.17
N ARG A 70 -6.11 26.88 -10.84
CA ARG A 70 -5.14 26.22 -9.95
C ARG A 70 -5.50 24.75 -9.81
N ILE A 71 -4.58 23.86 -10.14
CA ILE A 71 -4.75 22.42 -9.91
C ILE A 71 -3.63 21.89 -9.01
N PRO A 72 -3.88 20.80 -8.25
CA PRO A 72 -2.80 20.13 -7.53
C PRO A 72 -1.70 19.73 -8.51
N ALA A 73 -0.45 20.03 -8.17
CA ALA A 73 0.68 19.51 -8.94
C ALA A 73 0.61 17.98 -8.90
N PRO A 74 0.94 17.26 -10.00
CA PRO A 74 1.11 15.83 -9.94
C PRO A 74 2.07 15.54 -8.81
N ALA A 75 1.66 14.71 -7.84
CA ALA A 75 2.62 14.21 -6.88
C ALA A 75 3.76 13.61 -7.73
N PRO A 76 5.01 14.03 -7.54
CA PRO A 76 6.12 13.41 -8.25
C PRO A 76 5.94 11.91 -8.04
N ALA A 77 5.88 11.14 -9.14
CA ALA A 77 5.86 9.69 -9.04
C ALA A 77 6.98 9.34 -8.07
N ALA A 78 6.65 8.73 -6.93
CA ALA A 78 7.64 8.37 -5.95
C ALA A 78 8.60 7.42 -6.67
N ASN A 79 9.78 7.94 -7.04
CA ASN A 79 10.82 7.08 -7.56
C ASN A 79 11.07 6.06 -6.45
N ALA A 80 11.13 4.77 -6.78
CA ALA A 80 11.47 3.72 -5.81
C ALA A 80 12.81 4.01 -5.07
N PHE A 81 13.61 4.94 -5.59
CA PHE A 81 14.83 5.49 -4.98
C PHE A 81 14.62 6.57 -3.92
N SER A 82 13.53 7.35 -3.92
CA SER A 82 13.33 8.46 -2.97
C SER A 82 12.70 8.04 -1.65
N ASN A 83 11.89 6.97 -1.65
CA ASN A 83 11.39 6.33 -0.44
C ASN A 83 11.29 4.82 -0.64
N PRO A 84 12.36 4.06 -0.31
CA PRO A 84 12.39 2.61 -0.40
C PRO A 84 11.24 1.94 0.35
N ASP A 85 10.76 2.55 1.45
CA ASP A 85 9.69 2.03 2.30
C ASP A 85 8.30 2.18 1.68
N ALA A 86 8.10 3.15 0.78
CA ALA A 86 6.82 3.31 0.09
C ALA A 86 6.48 2.08 -0.78
N THR A 87 7.49 1.35 -1.25
CA THR A 87 7.35 0.09 -2.00
C THR A 87 6.60 -0.98 -1.21
N PHE A 88 6.65 -0.92 0.13
CA PHE A 88 6.06 -1.94 0.99
C PHE A 88 4.65 -1.61 1.48
N LEU A 89 4.10 -0.47 1.04
CA LEU A 89 2.73 -0.03 1.33
C LEU A 89 2.45 0.07 2.85
N ALA A 90 1.17 0.27 3.17
CA ALA A 90 0.65 0.33 4.54
C ALA A 90 -0.50 -0.67 4.68
N ASP A 91 -0.61 -1.29 5.85
CA ASP A 91 -1.71 -2.19 6.21
C ASP A 91 -2.07 -2.01 7.69
N ILE A 92 -3.16 -2.63 8.14
CA ILE A 92 -3.55 -2.67 9.54
C ILE A 92 -2.51 -3.48 10.32
N LYS A 93 -2.00 -2.89 11.40
CA LYS A 93 -1.09 -3.57 12.30
C LYS A 93 -1.87 -4.64 13.08
N LEU A 94 -1.37 -5.87 13.02
CA LEU A 94 -1.88 -6.99 13.80
C LEU A 94 -0.86 -7.38 14.87
N THR A 95 -1.31 -7.42 16.13
CA THR A 95 -0.52 -7.95 17.24
C THR A 95 -1.18 -9.26 17.69
N ASN A 96 -0.49 -10.38 17.51
CA ASN A 96 -1.02 -11.72 17.83
C ASN A 96 -2.37 -12.00 17.14
N GLY A 97 -2.55 -11.53 15.91
CA GLY A 97 -3.79 -11.68 15.14
C GLY A 97 -4.94 -10.75 15.56
N LEU A 98 -4.72 -9.83 16.51
CA LEU A 98 -5.70 -8.84 16.93
C LEU A 98 -5.38 -7.47 16.34
N ILE A 99 -6.44 -6.75 15.96
CA ILE A 99 -6.36 -5.34 15.56
C ILE A 99 -6.20 -4.50 16.82
N GLU A 100 -5.17 -3.66 16.85
CA GLU A 100 -4.96 -2.69 17.93
C GLU A 100 -5.53 -1.33 17.53
N ALA A 101 -6.11 -0.63 18.52
CA ALA A 101 -6.46 0.77 18.38
C ALA A 101 -5.33 1.65 18.90
N ASP A 102 -5.16 2.83 18.31
CA ASP A 102 -4.26 3.86 18.80
C ASP A 102 -4.83 4.56 20.05
N GLY A 103 -4.07 5.51 20.61
CA GLY A 103 -4.51 6.27 21.78
C GLY A 103 -5.73 7.18 21.53
N ALA A 104 -6.15 7.36 20.27
CA ALA A 104 -7.32 8.12 19.86
C ALA A 104 -8.54 7.24 19.54
N GLY A 105 -8.36 5.92 19.44
CA GLY A 105 -9.41 4.95 19.12
C GLY A 105 -9.47 4.52 17.65
N ASP A 106 -8.51 4.93 16.82
CA ASP A 106 -8.41 4.55 15.41
C ASP A 106 -7.55 3.28 15.23
N MET A 107 -7.70 2.57 14.11
CA MET A 107 -6.91 1.36 13.84
C MET A 107 -5.43 1.69 13.68
N MET A 108 -4.56 0.95 14.38
CA MET A 108 -3.13 1.08 14.19
C MET A 108 -2.71 0.60 12.80
N LEU A 109 -1.86 1.39 12.14
CA LEU A 109 -1.28 1.06 10.84
C LEU A 109 0.17 0.62 10.98
N CYS A 110 0.59 -0.22 10.05
CA CYS A 110 1.95 -0.69 9.88
C CYS A 110 2.37 -0.34 8.45
N GLU A 111 3.45 0.44 8.30
CA GLU A 111 3.93 0.91 7.00
C GLU A 111 5.36 0.44 6.75
N GLY A 112 5.74 0.30 5.47
CA GLY A 112 7.13 0.05 5.13
C GLY A 112 7.63 -1.37 5.44
N LEU A 113 8.90 -1.48 5.83
CA LEU A 113 9.53 -2.77 6.15
C LEU A 113 8.79 -3.59 7.25
N PRO A 114 8.27 -2.98 8.33
CA PRO A 114 7.38 -3.65 9.27
C PRO A 114 6.14 -4.29 8.62
N ASN A 115 5.54 -3.65 7.61
CA ASN A 115 4.39 -4.20 6.89
C ASN A 115 4.78 -5.44 6.08
N LEU A 116 5.91 -5.36 5.37
CA LEU A 116 6.45 -6.53 4.65
C LEU A 116 6.70 -7.70 5.61
N ARG A 117 7.31 -7.44 6.76
CA ARG A 117 7.56 -8.46 7.78
C ARG A 117 6.25 -9.12 8.23
N GLN A 118 5.23 -8.32 8.57
CA GLN A 118 3.92 -8.82 8.99
C GLN A 118 3.27 -9.69 7.88
N ALA A 119 3.30 -9.22 6.63
CA ALA A 119 2.73 -9.96 5.51
C ALA A 119 3.41 -11.31 5.25
N LEU A 120 4.75 -11.37 5.39
CA LEU A 120 5.50 -12.61 5.23
C LEU A 120 5.23 -13.59 6.37
N VAL A 121 5.14 -13.12 7.61
CA VAL A 121 4.74 -13.94 8.76
C VAL A 121 3.36 -14.55 8.52
N HIS A 122 2.36 -13.74 8.13
CA HIS A 122 1.01 -14.24 7.84
C HIS A 122 1.02 -15.30 6.72
N ARG A 123 1.82 -15.10 5.68
CA ARG A 123 1.93 -16.04 4.56
C ARG A 123 2.58 -17.36 4.97
N VAL A 124 3.58 -17.32 5.85
CA VAL A 124 4.24 -18.52 6.36
C VAL A 124 3.32 -19.30 7.30
N VAL A 125 2.56 -18.62 8.15
CA VAL A 125 1.65 -19.25 9.11
C VAL A 125 0.37 -19.78 8.45
N THR A 126 -0.15 -19.14 7.40
CA THR A 126 -1.37 -19.60 6.71
C THR A 126 -1.11 -20.90 5.95
N GLU A 127 -2.01 -21.89 6.02
CA GLU A 127 -1.84 -23.11 5.25
C GLU A 127 -2.23 -22.90 3.77
N ARG A 128 -1.45 -23.49 2.88
CA ARG A 128 -1.76 -23.45 1.45
C ARG A 128 -3.08 -24.17 1.15
N GLY A 129 -4.05 -23.40 0.66
CA GLY A 129 -5.41 -23.86 0.40
C GLY A 129 -6.43 -23.45 1.47
N GLU A 130 -6.01 -22.83 2.57
CA GLU A 130 -6.89 -22.32 3.64
C GLU A 130 -7.78 -21.16 3.13
N LEU A 131 -7.26 -20.36 2.20
CA LEU A 131 -7.99 -19.27 1.55
C LEU A 131 -8.65 -19.74 0.26
N MET A 132 -9.99 -19.88 0.28
CA MET A 132 -10.79 -20.38 -0.84
C MET A 132 -10.56 -19.60 -2.16
N TYR A 133 -10.45 -18.27 -2.07
CA TYR A 133 -10.21 -17.40 -3.23
C TYR A 133 -8.73 -17.26 -3.61
N HIS A 134 -7.82 -17.74 -2.76
CA HIS A 134 -6.37 -17.66 -2.96
C HIS A 134 -5.69 -19.00 -2.60
N PRO A 135 -5.95 -20.09 -3.34
CA PRO A 135 -5.43 -21.41 -3.01
C PRO A 135 -3.89 -21.52 -3.12
N GLY A 136 -3.26 -20.56 -3.81
CA GLY A 136 -1.80 -20.46 -3.90
C GLY A 136 -1.14 -19.71 -2.74
N TYR A 137 -1.91 -19.05 -1.88
CA TYR A 137 -1.38 -18.33 -0.72
C TYR A 137 -1.17 -19.28 0.46
N GLY A 138 -0.11 -19.06 1.24
CA GLY A 138 0.23 -19.88 2.41
C GLY A 138 1.50 -20.71 2.24
N SER A 139 1.83 -21.48 3.27
CA SER A 139 2.89 -22.48 3.30
C SER A 139 2.33 -23.88 3.57
N LEU A 140 3.16 -24.90 3.40
CA LEU A 140 2.81 -26.28 3.73
C LEU A 140 3.32 -26.70 5.12
N ILE A 141 3.79 -25.76 5.94
CA ILE A 141 4.43 -26.08 7.23
C ILE A 141 3.44 -26.72 8.19
N LYS A 142 2.17 -26.29 8.21
CA LYS A 142 1.12 -26.91 9.05
C LYS A 142 0.93 -28.41 8.79
N ARG A 143 1.32 -28.93 7.62
CA ARG A 143 1.27 -30.38 7.33
C ARG A 143 2.30 -31.21 8.08
N LEU A 144 3.33 -30.56 8.63
CA LEU A 144 4.33 -31.19 9.48
C LEU A 144 3.85 -31.33 10.93
N LEU A 145 2.76 -30.64 11.30
CA LEU A 145 2.17 -30.77 12.63
C LEU A 145 1.69 -32.21 12.85
N GLY A 146 2.08 -32.79 13.98
CA GLY A 146 1.78 -34.20 14.31
C GLY A 146 2.68 -35.23 13.64
N THR A 147 3.66 -34.81 12.82
CA THR A 147 4.70 -35.72 12.33
C THR A 147 5.81 -35.90 13.38
N VAL A 148 6.57 -37.00 13.26
CA VAL A 148 7.68 -37.26 14.19
C VAL A 148 8.77 -36.22 13.98
N ASN A 149 9.14 -35.54 15.06
CA ASN A 149 10.24 -34.59 15.06
C ASN A 149 11.54 -35.26 14.61
N GLY A 150 12.23 -34.63 13.66
CA GLY A 150 13.50 -35.13 13.17
C GLY A 150 14.16 -34.16 12.19
N PRO A 151 15.44 -34.39 11.81
CA PRO A 151 16.18 -33.51 10.92
C PRO A 151 15.46 -33.26 9.59
N THR A 152 14.76 -34.27 9.07
CA THR A 152 13.97 -34.16 7.85
C THR A 152 12.79 -33.20 7.99
N ALA A 153 12.09 -33.21 9.13
CA ALA A 153 10.97 -32.31 9.37
C ALA A 153 11.44 -30.85 9.46
N SER A 154 12.56 -30.59 10.15
CA SER A 154 13.21 -29.27 10.19
C SER A 154 13.61 -28.79 8.80
N LEU A 155 14.27 -29.64 8.01
CA LEU A 155 14.65 -29.29 6.64
C LEU A 155 13.43 -28.99 5.76
N LEU A 156 12.37 -29.79 5.86
CA LEU A 156 11.13 -29.55 5.12
C LEU A 156 10.46 -28.24 5.56
N ALA A 157 10.40 -27.96 6.86
CA ALA A 157 9.85 -26.70 7.37
C ALA A 157 10.61 -25.49 6.82
N ALA A 158 11.94 -25.55 6.82
CA ALA A 158 12.78 -24.51 6.24
C ALA A 158 12.54 -24.34 4.72
N GLN A 159 12.39 -25.43 3.97
CA GLN A 159 12.13 -25.36 2.52
C GLN A 159 10.71 -24.83 2.22
N TYR A 160 9.70 -25.21 3.00
CA TYR A 160 8.35 -24.67 2.84
C TYR A 160 8.26 -23.19 3.19
N ALA A 161 8.97 -22.75 4.23
CA ALA A 161 9.08 -21.34 4.58
C ALA A 161 9.78 -20.54 3.47
N ARG A 162 10.90 -21.06 2.95
CA ARG A 162 11.60 -20.48 1.80
C ARG A 162 10.66 -20.28 0.60
N ALA A 163 9.98 -21.35 0.18
CA ALA A 163 9.09 -21.30 -0.97
C ALA A 163 7.92 -20.30 -0.77
N ALA A 164 7.39 -20.19 0.45
CA ALA A 164 6.34 -19.23 0.76
C ALA A 164 6.82 -17.77 0.65
N VAL A 165 8.04 -17.50 1.14
CA VAL A 165 8.63 -16.15 1.13
C VAL A 165 9.10 -15.75 -0.27
N GLU A 166 9.69 -16.67 -1.03
CA GLU A 166 10.07 -16.45 -2.44
C GLU A 166 8.87 -16.21 -3.37
N SER A 167 7.66 -16.63 -2.95
CA SER A 167 6.42 -16.38 -3.71
C SER A 167 5.85 -14.98 -3.53
N ASP A 168 6.42 -14.14 -2.65
CA ASP A 168 6.02 -12.73 -2.51
C ASP A 168 6.82 -11.86 -3.47
N GLU A 169 6.12 -11.11 -4.33
CA GLU A 169 6.75 -10.29 -5.36
C GLU A 169 7.66 -9.19 -4.80
N ARG A 170 7.50 -8.80 -3.53
CA ARG A 170 8.32 -7.75 -2.90
C ARG A 170 9.67 -8.28 -2.40
N VAL A 171 9.84 -9.60 -2.39
CA VAL A 171 11.08 -10.28 -2.01
C VAL A 171 11.92 -10.51 -3.26
N GLN A 172 13.17 -10.09 -3.21
CA GLN A 172 14.13 -10.32 -4.29
C GLN A 172 14.83 -11.67 -4.15
N GLU A 173 15.29 -11.99 -2.94
CA GLU A 173 16.02 -13.24 -2.66
C GLU A 173 15.90 -13.61 -1.18
N VAL A 174 15.83 -14.92 -0.89
CA VAL A 174 15.90 -15.43 0.48
C VAL A 174 17.33 -15.89 0.80
N THR A 175 18.03 -15.09 1.59
CA THR A 175 19.43 -15.31 1.97
C THR A 175 19.60 -16.52 2.88
N GLU A 176 18.76 -16.67 3.89
CA GLU A 176 18.90 -17.73 4.90
C GLU A 176 17.53 -18.16 5.42
N VAL A 177 17.36 -19.47 5.59
CA VAL A 177 16.21 -20.05 6.29
C VAL A 177 16.68 -21.20 7.15
N THR A 178 16.34 -21.15 8.43
CA THR A 178 16.57 -22.24 9.38
C THR A 178 15.26 -22.61 10.05
N ALA A 179 15.14 -23.88 10.43
CA ALA A 179 14.03 -24.32 11.27
C ALA A 179 14.60 -25.20 12.37
N GLU A 180 14.25 -24.88 13.60
CA GLU A 180 14.69 -25.60 14.79
C GLU A 180 13.46 -26.10 15.54
N VAL A 181 13.52 -27.33 16.02
CA VAL A 181 12.44 -27.91 16.82
C VAL A 181 12.80 -27.73 18.28
N VAL A 182 11.95 -27.00 19.02
CA VAL A 182 12.12 -26.77 20.46
C VAL A 182 10.88 -27.31 21.17
N GLY A 183 11.02 -28.50 21.77
CA GLY A 183 9.89 -29.22 22.36
C GLY A 183 8.89 -29.65 21.28
N ASP A 184 7.66 -29.13 21.38
CA ASP A 184 6.55 -29.43 20.46
C ASP A 184 6.34 -28.33 19.39
N ALA A 185 7.16 -27.28 19.38
CA ALA A 185 7.06 -26.17 18.43
C ALA A 185 8.18 -26.21 17.39
N VAL A 186 7.85 -25.83 16.15
CA VAL A 186 8.84 -25.64 15.07
C VAL A 186 9.10 -24.14 14.93
N ASN A 187 10.28 -23.70 15.36
CA ASN A 187 10.72 -22.32 15.21
C ASN A 187 11.39 -22.14 13.85
N VAL A 188 10.75 -21.39 12.96
CA VAL A 188 11.26 -21.07 11.64
C VAL A 188 11.84 -19.65 11.66
N SER A 189 13.12 -19.52 11.32
CA SER A 189 13.78 -18.22 11.15
C SER A 189 14.09 -17.98 9.68
N VAL A 190 13.68 -16.82 9.16
CA VAL A 190 13.89 -16.43 7.76
C VAL A 190 14.61 -15.10 7.70
N ARG A 191 15.57 -14.99 6.78
CA ARG A 191 16.25 -13.76 6.38
C ARG A 191 16.17 -13.59 4.88
N ALA A 192 15.52 -12.52 4.43
CA ALA A 192 15.30 -12.23 3.02
C ALA A 192 15.67 -10.78 2.67
N THR A 193 16.07 -10.56 1.42
CA THR A 193 16.34 -9.25 0.84
C THR A 193 15.16 -8.85 -0.02
N ALA A 194 14.58 -7.69 0.25
CA ALA A 194 13.49 -7.12 -0.53
C ALA A 194 14.02 -6.42 -1.80
N ILE A 195 13.15 -6.14 -2.78
CA ILE A 195 13.52 -5.45 -4.04
C ILE A 195 14.24 -4.11 -3.78
N SER A 196 13.91 -3.44 -2.68
CA SER A 196 14.56 -2.17 -2.31
C SER A 196 15.99 -2.34 -1.76
N GLY A 197 16.52 -3.56 -1.70
CA GLY A 197 17.82 -3.91 -1.13
C GLY A 197 17.84 -4.02 0.40
N ARG A 198 16.70 -3.79 1.07
CA ARG A 198 16.59 -3.91 2.53
C ARG A 198 16.42 -5.35 2.97
N ILE A 199 17.00 -5.67 4.12
CA ILE A 199 16.91 -7.00 4.74
C ILE A 199 15.70 -7.04 5.67
N VAL A 200 14.86 -8.05 5.49
CA VAL A 200 13.79 -8.42 6.40
C VAL A 200 14.13 -9.74 7.06
N ALA A 201 13.93 -9.82 8.37
CA ALA A 201 14.12 -11.04 9.13
C ALA A 201 12.98 -11.21 10.14
N PHE A 202 12.57 -12.45 10.35
CA PHE A 202 11.59 -12.83 11.36
C PHE A 202 11.84 -14.27 11.82
N THR A 203 11.37 -14.56 13.04
CA THR A 203 11.36 -15.89 13.62
C THR A 203 9.96 -16.14 14.15
N GLU A 204 9.35 -17.25 13.73
CA GLU A 204 7.99 -17.62 14.13
C GLU A 204 7.92 -19.09 14.56
N GLY A 205 7.20 -19.34 15.64
CA GLY A 205 6.89 -20.67 16.13
C GLY A 205 5.57 -21.15 15.53
N ILE A 206 5.58 -22.31 14.89
CA ILE A 206 4.40 -22.97 14.31
C ILE A 206 4.08 -24.23 15.10
#